data_AF-G8S5A3-F1
#
_entry.id   AF-G8S5A3-F1
#
_cell.length_a   1.000
_cell.length_b   1.000
_cell.length_c   1.000
_cell.angle_alpha   90.00
_cell.angle_beta   90.00
_cell.angle_gamma   90.00
#
_symmetry.space_group_name_H-M   'P 1'
#
loop_
_entity.id
_entity.type
_entity.pdbx_description
1 polymer ?
#
loop_
_entity_poly.entity_id
_entity_poly.type
_entity_poly.pdbx_seq_one_letter_code
_entity_poly.pdbx_strand_id
1 'polypeptide(L)'
;MTTQDQAAEAIETRPCSHCGRPVPQRASAGRPFRYCRDNDGECQRASRNVRMRHRSSPGLAGSVARTWEVVDRLDQMVGTLTEALHSEMSPAGVERQVAEVRAETSRAVAAAHAERDDARRDAEQAATATAAAQQIAAAATAERDEARQRATAAERAAEEAGKREQAAGAARDEAVRAATAAAALRERAEAERDAAGTELAVARREVQEIKEQRDTVERDLAAALRDHNALRRTSEQAAARSEEQLAAARGEAEQAREAAGQAERRAQAAEQAGAEASARAERALAEAAARAERAVAEAGARADRAAAEAGAVREELAGVVAERDGLRRTAAEVDRAREDLRRAGEERADLERRLVAARADADAAHQRVAQLTGQVSDLASALAALGTSRPAAAAPAQAASPEA
;
A
#
# COMPACT_ATOMS: atom_id res chain seq x y z
N MET A 1 127.75 91.58 77.85
CA MET A 1 128.58 92.76 78.18
C MET A 1 128.74 92.80 79.68
N THR A 2 130.00 92.69 80.10
CA THR A 2 130.52 92.58 81.45
C THR A 2 130.78 93.96 82.04
N THR A 3 130.17 94.22 83.19
CA THR A 3 130.47 95.29 84.17
C THR A 3 130.19 94.63 85.52
N GLN A 4 131.15 94.08 86.28
CA GLN A 4 132.35 94.72 86.84
C GLN A 4 132.06 96.16 87.26
N ASP A 5 131.29 96.27 88.35
CA ASP A 5 131.39 97.40 89.25
C ASP A 5 131.51 96.87 90.68
N GLN A 6 132.74 96.91 91.19
CA GLN A 6 133.09 96.65 92.58
C GLN A 6 132.60 97.83 93.41
N ALA A 7 131.34 97.80 93.84
CA ALA A 7 130.95 98.52 95.04
C ALA A 7 131.37 97.64 96.22
N ALA A 8 132.41 98.06 96.94
CA ALA A 8 132.73 97.52 98.26
C ALA A 8 131.44 97.49 99.09
N GLU A 9 130.91 96.29 99.29
CA GLU A 9 129.71 96.03 100.07
C GLU A 9 129.99 96.57 101.47
N ALA A 10 129.49 97.77 101.75
CA ALA A 10 129.60 98.38 103.07
C ALA A 10 128.87 97.43 104.01
N ILE A 11 129.63 96.62 104.75
CA ILE A 11 129.07 95.66 105.71
C ILE A 11 128.22 96.49 106.66
N GLU A 12 126.90 96.40 106.52
CA GLU A 12 125.98 97.15 107.35
C GLU A 12 126.23 96.70 108.79
N THR A 13 126.75 97.58 109.64
CA THR A 13 127.01 97.25 111.04
C THR A 13 125.87 97.80 111.89
N ARG A 14 125.19 96.92 112.66
CA ARG A 14 124.20 97.34 113.66
C ARG A 14 124.79 97.21 115.07
N PRO A 15 124.46 98.11 116.00
CA PRO A 15 124.95 97.99 117.37
C PRO A 15 124.39 96.74 118.07
N CYS A 16 125.25 96.03 118.79
CA CYS A 16 124.89 94.87 119.61
C CYS A 16 123.84 95.28 120.65
N SER A 17 122.72 94.56 120.72
CA SER A 17 121.63 94.88 121.66
C SER A 17 122.00 94.73 123.15
N HIS A 18 123.20 94.21 123.48
CA HIS A 18 123.67 94.11 124.86
C HIS A 18 124.77 95.13 125.20
N CYS A 19 125.81 95.24 124.37
CA CYS A 19 127.00 96.05 124.66
C CYS A 19 127.21 97.23 123.71
N GLY A 20 126.35 97.42 122.70
CA GLY A 20 126.44 98.53 121.74
C GLY A 20 127.54 98.41 120.67
N ARG A 21 128.45 97.43 120.76
CA ARG A 21 129.53 97.25 119.75
C ARG A 21 128.96 97.00 118.34
N PRO A 22 129.59 97.54 117.28
CA PRO A 22 129.14 97.30 115.90
C PRO A 22 129.24 95.81 115.57
N VAL A 23 128.12 95.22 115.15
CA VAL A 23 128.01 93.82 114.73
C VAL A 23 127.81 93.81 113.22
N PRO A 24 128.74 93.21 112.45
CA PRO A 24 128.60 93.08 111.01
C PRO A 24 127.36 92.25 110.68
N GLN A 25 126.44 92.82 109.89
CA GLN A 25 125.27 92.10 109.40
C GLN A 25 125.65 91.26 108.18
N ARG A 26 124.85 90.22 107.92
CA ARG A 26 124.96 89.45 106.69
C ARG A 26 124.16 90.14 105.59
N ALA A 27 124.68 90.13 104.37
CA ALA A 27 123.99 90.69 103.20
C ALA A 27 122.81 89.82 102.70
N SER A 28 122.61 88.62 103.26
CA SER A 28 121.62 87.64 102.78
C SER A 28 120.32 87.59 103.60
N ALA A 29 119.23 87.22 102.93
CA ALA A 29 117.89 87.06 103.51
C ALA A 29 117.90 86.14 104.74
N GLY A 30 117.66 86.73 105.92
CA GLY A 30 117.47 86.02 107.18
C GLY A 30 117.54 86.97 108.38
N ARG A 31 117.10 86.52 109.57
CA ARG A 31 117.06 87.33 110.80
C ARG A 31 118.37 88.06 111.14
N PRO A 32 118.41 89.40 111.12
CA PRO A 32 119.61 90.19 111.45
C PRO A 32 120.28 89.75 112.76
N PHE A 33 121.61 89.80 112.80
CA PHE A 33 122.37 89.49 114.01
C PHE A 33 122.14 90.59 115.06
N ARG A 34 121.44 90.24 116.16
CA ARG A 34 121.16 91.17 117.27
C ARG A 34 122.33 91.30 118.28
N TYR A 35 123.25 90.33 118.33
CA TYR A 35 124.30 90.28 119.36
C TYR A 35 125.69 90.07 118.76
N CYS A 36 126.71 90.55 119.47
CA CYS A 36 128.12 90.34 119.16
C CYS A 36 128.45 88.83 119.13
N ARG A 37 129.19 88.39 118.10
CA ARG A 37 129.61 86.97 117.95
C ARG A 37 131.04 86.74 118.43
N ASP A 38 131.85 87.80 118.42
CA ASP A 38 133.29 87.83 118.71
C ASP A 38 133.67 87.48 120.17
N ASN A 39 132.70 87.12 121.00
CA ASN A 39 132.87 86.88 122.43
C ASN A 39 132.19 85.56 122.85
N ASP A 40 132.23 84.53 122.00
CA ASP A 40 131.59 83.21 122.21
C ASP A 40 130.10 83.29 122.60
N GLY A 41 129.38 84.30 122.10
CA GLY A 41 127.98 84.52 122.46
C GLY A 41 127.75 84.98 123.90
N GLU A 42 128.77 85.47 124.63
CA GLU A 42 128.64 86.14 125.94
C GLU A 42 127.53 87.20 125.92
N CYS A 43 127.52 88.10 124.93
CA CYS A 43 126.48 89.11 124.76
C CYS A 43 125.06 88.51 124.74
N GLN A 44 124.88 87.38 124.04
CA GLN A 44 123.60 86.69 123.93
C GLN A 44 123.22 85.98 125.24
N ARG A 45 124.19 85.32 125.90
CA ARG A 45 124.02 84.64 127.19
C ARG A 45 123.72 85.63 128.31
N ALA A 46 124.45 86.74 128.39
CA ALA A 46 124.26 87.81 129.34
C ALA A 46 122.87 88.45 129.18
N SER A 47 122.46 88.79 127.94
CA SER A 47 121.10 89.26 127.68
C SER A 47 120.03 88.23 128.04
N ARG A 48 120.27 86.93 127.81
CA ARG A 48 119.35 85.85 128.23
C ARG A 48 119.25 85.77 129.76
N ASN A 49 120.36 85.86 130.48
CA ASN A 49 120.39 85.84 131.95
C ASN A 49 119.72 87.08 132.55
N VAL A 50 119.96 88.26 131.98
CA VAL A 50 119.26 89.51 132.34
C VAL A 50 117.76 89.36 132.15
N ARG A 51 117.31 88.82 131.00
CA ARG A 51 115.89 88.53 130.76
C ARG A 51 115.30 87.50 131.72
N MET A 52 116.02 86.42 132.03
CA MET A 52 115.56 85.43 133.01
C MET A 52 115.45 86.04 134.41
N ARG A 53 116.42 86.84 134.85
CA ARG A 53 116.37 87.54 136.14
C ARG A 53 115.21 88.54 136.21
N HIS A 54 114.98 89.31 135.14
CA HIS A 54 113.86 90.24 135.09
C HIS A 54 112.49 89.55 135.02
N ARG A 55 112.36 88.41 134.31
CA ARG A 55 111.12 87.61 134.32
C ARG A 55 110.78 87.04 135.69
N SER A 56 111.81 86.60 136.43
CA SER A 56 111.68 85.95 137.73
C SER A 56 111.69 86.93 138.90
N SER A 57 111.78 88.24 138.65
CA SER A 57 111.75 89.28 139.70
C SER A 57 110.31 89.48 140.19
N PRO A 58 110.02 89.35 141.50
CA PRO A 58 108.70 89.64 142.04
C PRO A 58 108.38 91.14 141.98
N GLY A 59 107.11 91.50 141.79
CA GLY A 59 106.62 92.88 141.79
C GLY A 59 106.64 93.60 140.43
N LEU A 60 106.64 94.94 140.48
CA LEU A 60 106.53 95.86 139.33
C LEU A 60 107.63 95.63 138.27
N ALA A 61 108.85 95.27 138.67
CA ALA A 61 109.94 95.02 137.73
C ALA A 61 109.66 93.81 136.81
N GLY A 62 109.04 92.76 137.34
CA GLY A 62 108.68 91.57 136.56
C GLY A 62 107.47 91.77 135.65
N SER A 63 106.51 92.62 136.03
CA SER A 63 105.39 93.00 135.14
C SER A 63 105.86 93.92 134.02
N VAL A 64 106.79 94.85 134.28
CA VAL A 64 107.45 95.66 133.25
C VAL A 64 108.25 94.78 132.29
N ALA A 65 108.97 93.77 132.78
CA ALA A 65 109.71 92.85 131.91
C ALA A 65 108.80 92.03 130.98
N ARG A 66 107.67 91.51 131.48
CA ARG A 66 106.69 90.77 130.66
C ARG A 66 105.99 91.66 129.64
N THR A 67 105.67 92.89 129.99
CA THR A 67 105.09 93.86 129.03
C THR A 67 106.08 94.18 127.92
N TRP A 68 107.37 94.35 128.22
CA TRP A 68 108.42 94.50 127.20
C TRP A 68 108.56 93.30 126.25
N GLU A 69 108.33 92.07 126.71
CA GLU A 69 108.33 90.89 125.84
C GLU A 69 107.11 90.82 124.91
N VAL A 70 105.95 91.25 125.40
CA VAL A 70 104.76 91.43 124.54
C VAL A 70 105.03 92.49 123.48
N VAL A 71 105.72 93.58 123.85
CA VAL A 71 106.14 94.62 122.90
C VAL A 71 107.11 94.06 121.84
N ASP A 72 108.14 93.27 122.19
CA ASP A 72 109.05 92.65 121.20
C ASP A 72 108.32 91.63 120.31
N ARG A 73 107.29 90.93 120.81
CA ARG A 73 106.45 90.03 120.00
C ARG A 73 105.53 90.78 119.05
N LEU A 74 104.94 91.89 119.51
CA LEU A 74 104.16 92.78 118.66
C LEU A 74 105.04 93.40 117.58
N ASP A 75 106.25 93.85 117.92
CA ASP A 75 107.23 94.36 116.95
C ASP A 75 107.60 93.30 115.91
N GLN A 76 107.80 92.04 116.34
CA GLN A 76 108.03 90.94 115.41
C GLN A 76 106.83 90.67 114.48
N MET A 77 105.60 90.68 115.00
CA MET A 77 104.38 90.51 114.21
C MET A 77 104.20 91.67 113.22
N VAL A 78 104.39 92.91 113.67
CA VAL A 78 104.37 94.10 112.82
C VAL A 78 105.43 93.99 111.74
N GLY A 79 106.64 93.53 112.06
CA GLY A 79 107.68 93.26 111.07
C GLY A 79 107.24 92.25 110.00
N THR A 80 106.69 91.10 110.40
CA THR A 80 106.21 90.08 109.43
C THR A 80 105.01 90.56 108.62
N LEU A 81 104.09 91.32 109.22
CA LEU A 81 102.94 91.89 108.53
C LEU A 81 103.38 92.99 107.58
N THR A 82 104.37 93.79 107.95
CA THR A 82 104.93 94.84 107.08
C THR A 82 105.68 94.21 105.92
N GLU A 83 106.42 93.12 106.12
CA GLU A 83 107.11 92.39 105.06
C GLU A 83 106.13 91.69 104.11
N ALA A 84 105.09 91.05 104.64
CA ALA A 84 104.01 90.47 103.83
C ALA A 84 103.19 91.54 103.08
N LEU A 85 102.88 92.66 103.75
CA LEU A 85 102.21 93.78 103.12
C LEU A 85 103.10 94.43 102.07
N HIS A 86 104.41 94.54 102.31
CA HIS A 86 105.35 95.04 101.31
C HIS A 86 105.51 94.03 100.16
N SER A 87 105.51 92.72 100.40
CA SER A 87 105.59 91.74 99.32
C SER A 87 104.34 91.75 98.45
N GLU A 88 103.14 91.95 99.02
CA GLU A 88 101.88 91.99 98.27
C GLU A 88 101.56 93.38 97.68
N MET A 89 101.92 94.48 98.37
CA MET A 89 101.69 95.86 97.91
C MET A 89 102.90 96.50 97.21
N SER A 90 104.05 95.82 97.15
CA SER A 90 105.14 96.27 96.28
C SER A 90 104.66 96.23 94.83
N PRO A 91 105.23 97.08 93.95
CA PRO A 91 104.94 97.03 92.53
C PRO A 91 105.05 95.62 91.94
N ALA A 92 106.07 94.84 92.34
CA ALA A 92 106.27 93.46 91.89
C ALA A 92 105.18 92.49 92.38
N GLY A 93 104.69 92.66 93.61
CA GLY A 93 103.59 91.85 94.16
C GLY A 93 102.27 92.09 93.44
N VAL A 94 101.93 93.36 93.21
CA VAL A 94 100.74 93.75 92.45
C VAL A 94 100.84 93.28 91.01
N GLU A 95 101.99 93.42 90.35
CA GLU A 95 102.21 92.90 88.99
C GLU A 95 102.03 91.37 88.92
N ARG A 96 102.50 90.62 89.93
CA ARG A 96 102.26 89.17 90.03
C ARG A 96 100.78 88.84 90.17
N GLN A 97 100.05 89.51 91.07
CA GLN A 97 98.61 89.31 91.23
C GLN A 97 97.84 89.68 89.96
N VAL A 98 98.19 90.80 89.31
CA VAL A 98 97.60 91.21 88.03
C VAL A 98 97.93 90.20 86.93
N ALA A 99 99.15 89.65 86.90
CA ALA A 99 99.52 88.61 85.94
C ALA A 99 98.74 87.30 86.17
N GLU A 100 98.53 86.90 87.43
CA GLU A 100 97.73 85.73 87.80
C GLU A 100 96.27 85.91 87.38
N VAL A 101 95.65 87.05 87.73
CA VAL A 101 94.28 87.38 87.31
C VAL A 101 94.17 87.47 85.79
N ARG A 102 95.17 88.04 85.10
CA ARG A 102 95.23 88.04 83.63
C ARG A 102 95.34 86.63 83.05
N ALA A 103 96.09 85.74 83.68
CA ALA A 103 96.21 84.36 83.25
C ALA A 103 94.90 83.57 83.48
N GLU A 104 94.25 83.76 84.63
CA GLU A 104 92.96 83.16 84.96
C GLU A 104 91.85 83.65 84.02
N THR A 105 91.77 84.96 83.80
CA THR A 105 90.81 85.53 82.85
C THR A 105 91.08 85.08 81.42
N SER A 106 92.36 84.97 81.00
CA SER A 106 92.72 84.42 79.69
C SER A 106 92.30 82.95 79.56
N ARG A 107 92.47 82.14 80.61
CA ARG A 107 91.98 80.75 80.65
C ARG A 107 90.46 80.67 80.59
N ALA A 108 89.75 81.51 81.35
CA ALA A 108 88.29 81.56 81.35
C ALA A 108 87.73 81.99 79.97
N VAL A 109 88.34 82.98 79.33
CA VAL A 109 87.97 83.42 77.97
C VAL A 109 88.25 82.33 76.94
N ALA A 110 89.39 81.63 77.04
CA ALA A 110 89.68 80.50 76.17
C ALA A 110 88.68 79.35 76.34
N ALA A 111 88.30 79.03 77.59
CA ALA A 111 87.28 78.03 77.88
C ALA A 111 85.91 78.44 77.32
N ALA A 112 85.48 79.69 77.51
CA ALA A 112 84.22 80.20 76.97
C ALA A 112 84.19 80.18 75.43
N HIS A 113 85.32 80.47 74.77
CA HIS A 113 85.42 80.34 73.31
C HIS A 113 85.37 78.89 72.84
N ALA A 114 86.03 77.96 73.57
CA ALA A 114 85.95 76.54 73.28
C ALA A 114 84.51 76.03 73.41
N GLU A 115 83.83 76.34 74.51
CA GLU A 115 82.41 75.98 74.73
C GLU A 115 81.48 76.57 73.67
N ARG A 116 81.68 77.84 73.29
CA ARG A 116 80.90 78.46 72.21
C ARG A 116 81.12 77.75 70.87
N ASP A 117 82.37 77.41 70.56
CA ASP A 117 82.70 76.77 69.30
C ASP A 117 82.22 75.30 69.27
N ASP A 118 82.23 74.60 70.40
CA ASP A 118 81.56 73.29 70.58
C ASP A 118 80.05 73.41 70.38
N ALA A 119 79.39 74.35 71.06
CA ALA A 119 77.96 74.58 70.90
C ALA A 119 77.58 74.94 69.46
N ARG A 120 78.43 75.68 68.75
CA ARG A 120 78.23 75.97 67.32
C ARG A 120 78.35 74.71 66.46
N ARG A 121 79.36 73.86 66.70
CA ARG A 121 79.51 72.58 65.99
C ARG A 121 78.33 71.66 66.23
N ASP A 122 77.87 71.55 67.48
CA ASP A 122 76.71 70.74 67.84
C ASP A 122 75.43 71.25 67.15
N ALA A 123 75.24 72.57 67.10
CA ALA A 123 74.12 73.17 66.38
C ALA A 123 74.18 72.91 64.86
N GLU A 124 75.36 73.01 64.25
CA GLU A 124 75.58 72.70 62.82
C GLU A 124 75.34 71.21 62.52
N GLN A 125 75.79 70.31 63.39
CA GLN A 125 75.54 68.88 63.29
C GLN A 125 74.04 68.56 63.44
N ALA A 126 73.36 69.15 64.42
CA ALA A 126 71.93 68.98 64.62
C ALA A 126 71.10 69.51 63.44
N ALA A 127 71.49 70.66 62.87
CA ALA A 127 70.87 71.21 61.67
C ALA A 127 71.07 70.28 60.46
N THR A 128 72.28 69.75 60.27
CA THR A 128 72.59 68.79 59.19
C THR A 128 71.80 67.49 59.35
N ALA A 129 71.73 66.95 60.57
CA ALA A 129 70.95 65.75 60.88
C ALA A 129 69.45 65.96 60.65
N THR A 130 68.92 67.14 61.01
CA THR A 130 67.51 67.50 60.76
C THR A 130 67.22 67.61 59.28
N ALA A 131 68.08 68.27 58.50
CA ALA A 131 67.93 68.36 57.05
C ALA A 131 67.97 66.97 56.38
N ALA A 132 68.90 66.10 56.79
CA ALA A 132 68.97 64.73 56.31
C ALA A 132 67.70 63.93 56.66
N ALA A 133 67.21 64.05 57.90
CA ALA A 133 65.97 63.39 58.32
C ALA A 133 64.75 63.87 57.52
N GLN A 134 64.67 65.18 57.22
CA GLN A 134 63.61 65.74 56.38
C GLN A 134 63.69 65.21 54.93
N GLN A 135 64.89 65.11 54.36
CA GLN A 135 65.08 64.54 53.02
C GLN A 135 64.67 63.07 52.97
N ILE A 136 65.07 62.27 53.97
CA ILE A 136 64.68 60.86 54.08
C ILE A 136 63.15 60.72 54.22
N ALA A 137 62.52 61.54 55.05
CA ALA A 137 61.07 61.52 55.23
C ALA A 137 60.31 61.92 53.94
N ALA A 138 60.82 62.91 53.20
CA ALA A 138 60.27 63.31 51.92
C ALA A 138 60.41 62.19 50.86
N ALA A 139 61.57 61.56 50.78
CA ALA A 139 61.81 60.43 49.88
C ALA A 139 60.90 59.23 50.21
N ALA A 140 60.80 58.85 51.48
CA ALA A 140 59.91 57.77 51.93
C ALA A 140 58.43 58.06 51.62
N THR A 141 58.01 59.32 51.74
CA THR A 141 56.64 59.74 51.38
C THR A 141 56.41 59.62 49.87
N ALA A 142 57.37 60.07 49.06
CA ALA A 142 57.29 59.96 47.60
C ALA A 142 57.26 58.49 47.14
N GLU A 143 58.10 57.62 47.70
CA GLU A 143 58.11 56.18 47.40
C GLU A 143 56.79 55.51 47.78
N ARG A 144 56.22 55.85 48.94
CA ARG A 144 54.91 55.33 49.37
C ARG A 144 53.81 55.76 48.42
N ASP A 145 53.80 57.03 48.02
CA ASP A 145 52.76 57.56 47.14
C ASP A 145 52.88 56.97 45.73
N GLU A 146 54.10 56.76 45.22
CA GLU A 146 54.35 56.04 43.96
C GLU A 146 53.89 54.57 44.07
N ALA A 147 54.23 53.88 45.17
CA ALA A 147 53.78 52.51 45.40
C ALA A 147 52.25 52.42 45.44
N ARG A 148 51.58 53.39 46.06
CA ARG A 148 50.11 53.47 46.09
C ARG A 148 49.53 53.71 44.69
N GLN A 149 50.13 54.58 43.90
CA GLN A 149 49.70 54.82 42.52
C GLN A 149 49.87 53.56 41.66
N ARG A 150 51.00 52.84 41.80
CA ARG A 150 51.22 51.56 41.11
C ARG A 150 50.19 50.50 41.53
N ALA A 151 49.87 50.41 42.82
CA ALA A 151 48.84 49.49 43.32
C ALA A 151 47.46 49.81 42.74
N THR A 152 47.02 51.07 42.78
CA THR A 152 45.74 51.49 42.18
C THR A 152 45.70 51.29 40.67
N ALA A 153 46.80 51.52 39.96
CA ALA A 153 46.89 51.25 38.52
C ALA A 153 46.78 49.75 38.22
N ALA A 154 47.44 48.90 39.03
CA ALA A 154 47.35 47.45 38.91
C ALA A 154 45.93 46.93 39.19
N GLU A 155 45.25 47.45 40.22
CA GLU A 155 43.85 47.12 40.52
C GLU A 155 42.92 47.46 39.35
N ARG A 156 43.03 48.67 38.78
CA ARG A 156 42.24 49.07 37.60
C ARG A 156 42.51 48.17 36.39
N ALA A 157 43.77 47.85 36.12
CA ALA A 157 44.14 46.96 35.03
C ALA A 157 43.59 45.54 35.23
N ALA A 158 43.58 45.04 36.47
CA ALA A 158 42.98 43.76 36.82
C ALA A 158 41.45 43.77 36.65
N GLU A 159 40.77 44.82 37.09
CA GLU A 159 39.32 44.98 36.87
C GLU A 159 38.96 45.04 35.38
N GLU A 160 39.73 45.79 34.58
CA GLU A 160 39.54 45.85 33.12
C GLU A 160 39.83 44.52 32.43
N ALA A 161 40.84 43.78 32.90
CA ALA A 161 41.11 42.42 32.43
C ALA A 161 39.95 41.47 32.75
N GLY A 162 39.43 41.52 33.99
CA GLY A 162 38.27 40.74 34.40
C GLY A 162 37.00 41.06 33.60
N LYS A 163 36.73 42.34 33.32
CA LYS A 163 35.63 42.76 32.43
C LYS A 163 35.79 42.22 31.01
N ARG A 164 37.02 42.25 30.46
CA ARG A 164 37.32 41.69 29.13
C ARG A 164 37.14 40.19 29.09
N GLU A 165 37.57 39.46 30.12
CA GLU A 165 37.37 38.02 30.24
C GLU A 165 35.88 37.67 30.30
N GLN A 166 35.09 38.37 31.13
CA GLN A 166 33.64 38.17 31.21
C GLN A 166 32.95 38.46 29.87
N ALA A 167 33.33 39.54 29.17
CA ALA A 167 32.79 39.86 27.85
C ALA A 167 33.15 38.79 26.81
N ALA A 168 34.39 38.29 26.84
CA ALA A 168 34.83 37.19 25.98
C ALA A 168 34.08 35.89 26.27
N GLY A 169 33.85 35.57 27.55
CA GLY A 169 33.03 34.43 27.98
C GLY A 169 31.59 34.54 27.49
N ALA A 170 30.95 35.69 27.69
CA ALA A 170 29.59 35.95 27.21
C ALA A 170 29.48 35.83 25.68
N ALA A 171 30.46 36.38 24.93
CA ALA A 171 30.52 36.28 23.48
C ALA A 171 30.69 34.83 23.01
N ARG A 172 31.53 34.04 23.69
CA ARG A 172 31.70 32.61 23.40
C ARG A 172 30.42 31.83 23.64
N ASP A 173 29.77 32.05 24.78
CA ASP A 173 28.55 31.33 25.13
C ASP A 173 27.40 31.69 24.18
N GLU A 174 27.31 32.94 23.73
CA GLU A 174 26.38 33.36 22.67
C GLU A 174 26.71 32.68 21.34
N ALA A 175 27.99 32.62 20.94
CA ALA A 175 28.39 31.92 19.72
C ALA A 175 28.05 30.42 19.77
N VAL A 176 28.20 29.77 20.93
CA VAL A 176 27.82 28.36 21.13
C VAL A 176 26.30 28.17 21.04
N ARG A 177 25.52 29.07 21.63
CA ARG A 177 24.05 29.07 21.51
C ARG A 177 23.62 29.23 20.05
N ALA A 178 24.18 30.21 19.34
CA ALA A 178 23.89 30.45 17.93
C ALA A 178 24.28 29.24 17.05
N ALA A 179 25.44 28.63 17.30
CA ALA A 179 25.89 27.43 16.57
C ALA A 179 24.97 26.23 16.83
N THR A 180 24.55 26.02 18.07
CA THR A 180 23.60 24.96 18.45
C THR A 180 22.24 25.17 17.80
N ALA A 181 21.72 26.39 17.82
CA ALA A 181 20.45 26.73 17.17
C ALA A 181 20.54 26.53 15.65
N ALA A 182 21.64 26.94 15.02
CA ALA A 182 21.88 26.71 13.59
C ALA A 182 21.98 25.22 13.25
N ALA A 183 22.60 24.40 14.11
CA ALA A 183 22.65 22.95 13.93
C ALA A 183 21.26 22.32 14.01
N ALA A 184 20.44 22.70 14.99
CA ALA A 184 19.06 22.22 15.13
C ALA A 184 18.18 22.62 13.93
N LEU A 185 18.36 23.83 13.38
CA LEU A 185 17.66 24.25 12.16
C LEU A 185 18.08 23.43 10.94
N ARG A 186 19.37 23.07 10.82
CA ARG A 186 19.84 22.19 9.73
C ARG A 186 19.27 20.79 9.84
N GLU A 187 19.31 20.19 11.02
CA GLU A 187 18.72 18.86 11.26
C GLU A 187 17.23 18.83 10.94
N ARG A 188 16.49 19.87 11.35
CA ARG A 188 15.07 20.01 11.00
C ARG A 188 14.85 20.15 9.50
N ALA A 189 15.66 20.97 8.81
CA ALA A 189 15.56 21.15 7.37
C ALA A 189 15.88 19.85 6.60
N GLU A 190 16.84 19.07 7.08
CA GLU A 190 17.16 17.75 6.53
C GLU A 190 16.01 16.77 6.74
N ALA A 191 15.42 16.72 7.95
CA ALA A 191 14.26 15.89 8.24
C ALA A 191 13.03 16.27 7.40
N GLU A 192 12.76 17.57 7.23
CA GLU A 192 11.67 18.07 6.37
C GLU A 192 11.92 17.72 4.90
N ARG A 193 13.16 17.81 4.41
CA ARG A 193 13.54 17.39 3.05
C ARG A 193 13.34 15.89 2.86
N ASP A 194 13.74 15.08 3.83
CA ASP A 194 13.61 13.61 3.75
C ASP A 194 12.14 13.19 3.83
N ALA A 195 11.33 13.86 4.66
CA ALA A 195 9.87 13.70 4.68
C ALA A 195 9.25 14.06 3.32
N ALA A 196 9.59 15.22 2.74
CA ALA A 196 9.13 15.61 1.41
C ALA A 196 9.58 14.60 0.32
N GLY A 197 10.77 14.02 0.45
CA GLY A 197 11.27 12.97 -0.44
C GLY A 197 10.44 11.69 -0.36
N THR A 198 10.07 11.26 0.84
CA THR A 198 9.21 10.07 1.04
C THR A 198 7.79 10.31 0.54
N GLU A 199 7.20 11.46 0.82
CA GLU A 199 5.89 11.88 0.30
C GLU A 199 5.89 11.91 -1.23
N LEU A 200 6.92 12.49 -1.86
CA LEU A 200 7.06 12.50 -3.31
C LEU A 200 7.18 11.09 -3.89
N ALA A 201 7.88 10.18 -3.22
CA ALA A 201 8.00 8.78 -3.64
C ALA A 201 6.68 8.01 -3.50
N VAL A 202 5.87 8.32 -2.48
CA VAL A 202 4.50 7.78 -2.33
C VAL A 202 3.60 8.32 -3.44
N ALA A 203 3.55 9.63 -3.63
CA ALA A 203 2.73 10.26 -4.67
C ALA A 203 3.09 9.74 -6.08
N ARG A 204 4.37 9.51 -6.37
CA ARG A 204 4.82 8.90 -7.64
C ARG A 204 4.31 7.47 -7.80
N ARG A 205 4.29 6.67 -6.74
CA ARG A 205 3.75 5.30 -6.77
C ARG A 205 2.24 5.31 -6.96
N GLU A 206 1.51 6.17 -6.26
CA GLU A 206 0.06 6.33 -6.44
C GLU A 206 -0.29 6.75 -7.86
N VAL A 207 0.43 7.72 -8.44
CA VAL A 207 0.24 8.13 -9.84
C VAL A 207 0.51 6.97 -10.80
N GLN A 208 1.50 6.13 -10.51
CA GLN A 208 1.81 4.97 -11.34
C GLN A 208 0.72 3.89 -11.23
N GLU A 209 0.22 3.59 -10.03
CA GLU A 209 -0.91 2.69 -9.81
C GLU A 209 -2.18 3.20 -10.49
N ILE A 210 -2.49 4.50 -10.38
CA ILE A 210 -3.64 5.11 -11.07
C ILE A 210 -3.50 4.96 -12.59
N LYS A 211 -2.30 5.12 -13.15
CA LYS A 211 -2.07 4.90 -14.58
C LYS A 211 -2.30 3.44 -14.96
N GLU A 212 -1.80 2.50 -14.18
CA GLU A 212 -1.99 1.06 -14.43
C GLU A 212 -3.46 0.65 -14.30
N GLN A 213 -4.18 1.21 -13.33
CA GLN A 213 -5.63 1.05 -13.18
C GLN A 213 -6.37 1.64 -14.38
N ARG A 214 -6.04 2.87 -14.80
CA ARG A 214 -6.60 3.48 -16.00
C ARG A 214 -6.37 2.62 -17.23
N ASP A 215 -5.14 2.16 -17.45
CA ASP A 215 -4.79 1.33 -18.61
C ASP A 215 -5.49 -0.04 -18.57
N THR A 216 -5.82 -0.54 -17.37
CA THR A 216 -6.65 -1.75 -17.20
C THR A 216 -8.11 -1.46 -17.53
N VAL A 217 -8.68 -0.39 -16.99
CA VAL A 217 -10.05 0.06 -17.29
C VAL A 217 -10.22 0.36 -18.79
N GLU A 218 -9.22 0.96 -19.45
CA GLU A 218 -9.24 1.20 -20.90
C GLU A 218 -9.21 -0.12 -21.68
N ARG A 219 -8.42 -1.10 -21.26
CA ARG A 219 -8.40 -2.44 -21.87
C ARG A 219 -9.74 -3.16 -21.69
N ASP A 220 -10.33 -3.09 -20.50
CA ASP A 220 -11.62 -3.69 -20.19
C ASP A 220 -12.75 -3.01 -20.97
N LEU A 221 -12.74 -1.68 -21.07
CA LEU A 221 -13.67 -0.93 -21.91
C LEU A 221 -13.53 -1.33 -23.38
N ALA A 222 -12.30 -1.44 -23.90
CA ALA A 222 -12.05 -1.89 -25.27
C ALA A 222 -12.52 -3.33 -25.50
N ALA A 223 -12.38 -4.22 -24.50
CA ALA A 223 -12.91 -5.58 -24.56
C ALA A 223 -14.44 -5.59 -24.56
N ALA A 224 -15.08 -4.86 -23.63
CA ALA A 224 -16.52 -4.72 -23.58
C ALA A 224 -17.11 -4.13 -24.87
N LEU A 225 -16.43 -3.16 -25.50
CA LEU A 225 -16.83 -2.62 -26.80
C LEU A 225 -16.69 -3.66 -27.92
N ARG A 226 -15.64 -4.50 -27.91
CA ARG A 226 -15.51 -5.61 -28.88
C ARG A 226 -16.62 -6.64 -28.69
N ASP A 227 -16.90 -7.02 -27.45
CA ASP A 227 -17.95 -8.00 -27.11
C ASP A 227 -19.33 -7.46 -27.46
N HIS A 228 -19.62 -6.18 -27.16
CA HIS A 228 -20.85 -5.52 -27.58
C HIS A 228 -21.00 -5.50 -29.09
N ASN A 229 -19.94 -5.15 -29.84
CA ASN A 229 -19.97 -5.15 -31.30
C ASN A 229 -20.12 -6.57 -31.87
N ALA A 230 -19.54 -7.58 -31.23
CA ALA A 230 -19.71 -8.99 -31.61
C ALA A 230 -21.14 -9.44 -31.36
N LEU A 231 -21.71 -9.15 -30.19
CA LEU A 231 -23.10 -9.42 -29.84
C LEU A 231 -24.07 -8.69 -30.80
N ARG A 232 -23.76 -7.45 -31.16
CA ARG A 232 -24.55 -6.69 -32.15
C ARG A 232 -24.51 -7.36 -33.51
N ARG A 233 -23.34 -7.78 -33.99
CA ARG A 233 -23.20 -8.52 -35.24
C ARG A 233 -23.92 -9.86 -35.21
N THR A 234 -23.82 -10.62 -34.12
CA THR A 234 -24.53 -11.90 -34.01
C THR A 234 -26.04 -11.69 -33.92
N SER A 235 -26.50 -10.63 -33.25
CA SER A 235 -27.91 -10.23 -33.21
C SER A 235 -28.42 -9.78 -34.58
N GLU A 236 -27.65 -8.96 -35.31
CA GLU A 236 -27.95 -8.55 -36.69
C GLU A 236 -27.99 -9.76 -37.63
N GLN A 237 -27.05 -10.70 -37.51
CA GLN A 237 -27.04 -11.94 -38.29
C GLN A 237 -28.20 -12.87 -37.92
N ALA A 238 -28.56 -12.97 -36.64
CA ALA A 238 -29.73 -13.73 -36.21
C ALA A 238 -31.03 -13.10 -36.70
N ALA A 239 -31.12 -11.76 -36.69
CA ALA A 239 -32.25 -11.02 -37.27
C ALA A 239 -32.34 -11.25 -38.78
N ALA A 240 -31.23 -11.11 -39.52
CA ALA A 240 -31.18 -11.38 -40.96
C ALA A 240 -31.56 -12.83 -41.30
N ARG A 241 -31.07 -13.81 -40.53
CA ARG A 241 -31.47 -15.22 -40.67
C ARG A 241 -32.94 -15.44 -40.35
N SER A 242 -33.49 -14.75 -39.34
CA SER A 242 -34.91 -14.84 -39.00
C SER A 242 -35.78 -14.20 -40.09
N GLU A 243 -35.33 -13.11 -40.71
CA GLU A 243 -36.01 -12.47 -41.84
C GLU A 243 -35.94 -13.35 -43.08
N GLU A 244 -34.81 -13.97 -43.36
CA GLU A 244 -34.63 -14.93 -44.46
C GLU A 244 -35.48 -16.19 -44.24
N GLN A 245 -35.55 -16.72 -43.01
CA GLN A 245 -36.45 -17.82 -42.64
C GLN A 245 -37.92 -17.42 -42.73
N LEU A 246 -38.28 -16.20 -42.34
CA LEU A 246 -39.64 -15.68 -42.50
C LEU A 246 -39.99 -15.47 -43.97
N ALA A 247 -39.05 -15.02 -44.81
CA ALA A 247 -39.23 -14.88 -46.24
C ALA A 247 -39.36 -16.25 -46.93
N ALA A 248 -38.54 -17.23 -46.54
CA ALA A 248 -38.63 -18.61 -47.00
C ALA A 248 -39.96 -19.24 -46.57
N ALA A 249 -40.36 -19.11 -45.30
CA ALA A 249 -41.64 -19.60 -44.79
C ALA A 249 -42.84 -18.90 -45.44
N ARG A 250 -42.73 -17.62 -45.80
CA ARG A 250 -43.75 -16.91 -46.60
C ARG A 250 -43.81 -17.44 -48.02
N GLY A 251 -42.67 -17.68 -48.66
CA GLY A 251 -42.59 -18.30 -49.98
C GLY A 251 -43.16 -19.73 -49.99
N GLU A 252 -42.85 -20.53 -48.98
CA GLU A 252 -43.41 -21.87 -48.78
C GLU A 252 -44.92 -21.82 -48.48
N ALA A 253 -45.38 -20.85 -47.69
CA ALA A 253 -46.81 -20.65 -47.43
C ALA A 253 -47.57 -20.17 -48.67
N GLU A 254 -46.96 -19.34 -49.52
CA GLU A 254 -47.52 -18.94 -50.81
C GLU A 254 -47.58 -20.12 -51.79
N GLN A 255 -46.49 -20.90 -51.89
CA GLN A 255 -46.48 -22.15 -52.67
C GLN A 255 -47.50 -23.16 -52.16
N ALA A 256 -47.67 -23.29 -50.84
CA ALA A 256 -48.67 -24.15 -50.23
C ALA A 256 -50.10 -23.63 -50.48
N ARG A 257 -50.32 -22.31 -50.50
CA ARG A 257 -51.62 -21.71 -50.87
C ARG A 257 -51.93 -21.87 -52.35
N GLU A 258 -50.93 -21.75 -53.23
CA GLU A 258 -51.08 -22.02 -54.66
C GLU A 258 -51.34 -23.50 -54.92
N ALA A 259 -50.63 -24.40 -54.24
CA ALA A 259 -50.86 -25.85 -54.29
C ALA A 259 -52.22 -26.23 -53.71
N ALA A 260 -52.66 -25.61 -52.61
CA ALA A 260 -53.99 -25.77 -52.04
C ALA A 260 -55.07 -25.26 -52.99
N GLY A 261 -54.90 -24.08 -53.59
CA GLY A 261 -55.83 -23.55 -54.60
C GLY A 261 -55.86 -24.40 -55.87
N GLN A 262 -54.75 -25.02 -56.27
CA GLN A 262 -54.73 -25.99 -57.37
C GLN A 262 -55.40 -27.31 -56.99
N ALA A 263 -55.23 -27.79 -55.75
CA ALA A 263 -55.89 -28.99 -55.23
C ALA A 263 -57.40 -28.78 -55.09
N GLU A 264 -57.83 -27.60 -54.65
CA GLU A 264 -59.24 -27.22 -54.50
C GLU A 264 -59.92 -27.06 -55.86
N ARG A 265 -59.24 -26.48 -56.86
CA ARG A 265 -59.72 -26.49 -58.26
C ARG A 265 -59.83 -27.91 -58.84
N ARG A 266 -58.91 -28.81 -58.49
CA ARG A 266 -58.98 -30.24 -58.90
C ARG A 266 -60.10 -30.98 -58.17
N ALA A 267 -60.34 -30.68 -56.90
CA ALA A 267 -61.44 -31.23 -56.11
C ALA A 267 -62.80 -30.76 -56.63
N GLN A 268 -62.95 -29.46 -56.93
CA GLN A 268 -64.16 -28.90 -57.54
C GLN A 268 -64.41 -29.44 -58.95
N ALA A 269 -63.37 -29.64 -59.76
CA ALA A 269 -63.49 -30.30 -61.06
C ALA A 269 -63.89 -31.79 -60.93
N ALA A 270 -63.38 -32.49 -59.90
CA ALA A 270 -63.76 -33.88 -59.61
C ALA A 270 -65.18 -34.00 -59.05
N GLU A 271 -65.64 -33.05 -58.24
CA GLU A 271 -67.02 -32.96 -57.75
C GLU A 271 -68.01 -32.60 -58.86
N GLN A 272 -67.65 -31.68 -59.75
CA GLN A 272 -68.46 -31.38 -60.95
C GLN A 272 -68.54 -32.58 -61.89
N ALA A 273 -67.43 -33.30 -62.10
CA ALA A 273 -67.43 -34.55 -62.85
C ALA A 273 -68.25 -35.66 -62.16
N GLY A 274 -68.24 -35.72 -60.83
CA GLY A 274 -69.05 -36.64 -60.03
C GLY A 274 -70.55 -36.31 -60.07
N ALA A 275 -70.92 -35.04 -59.99
CA ALA A 275 -72.30 -34.58 -60.11
C ALA A 275 -72.86 -34.80 -61.52
N GLU A 276 -72.05 -34.59 -62.56
CA GLU A 276 -72.42 -34.90 -63.93
C GLU A 276 -72.53 -36.41 -64.20
N ALA A 277 -71.68 -37.23 -63.58
CA ALA A 277 -71.75 -38.68 -63.65
C ALA A 277 -73.01 -39.23 -62.93
N SER A 278 -73.33 -38.72 -61.74
CA SER A 278 -74.55 -39.08 -61.01
C SER A 278 -75.82 -38.62 -61.74
N ALA A 279 -75.83 -37.41 -62.31
CA ALA A 279 -76.96 -36.94 -63.11
C ALA A 279 -77.15 -37.69 -64.44
N ARG A 280 -76.09 -38.31 -64.99
CA ARG A 280 -76.17 -39.22 -66.15
C ARG A 280 -76.62 -40.62 -65.72
N ALA A 281 -76.19 -41.11 -64.56
CA ALA A 281 -76.60 -42.39 -63.99
C ALA A 281 -78.08 -42.38 -63.56
N GLU A 282 -78.56 -41.31 -62.95
CA GLU A 282 -79.98 -41.14 -62.57
C GLU A 282 -80.89 -41.03 -63.80
N ARG A 283 -80.45 -40.33 -64.86
CA ARG A 283 -81.18 -40.30 -66.14
C ARG A 283 -81.20 -41.67 -66.82
N ALA A 284 -80.09 -42.40 -66.80
CA ALA A 284 -80.02 -43.77 -67.33
C ALA A 284 -80.89 -44.75 -66.53
N LEU A 285 -80.98 -44.60 -65.20
CA LEU A 285 -81.84 -45.42 -64.34
C LEU A 285 -83.33 -45.08 -64.50
N ALA A 286 -83.69 -43.80 -64.64
CA ALA A 286 -85.07 -43.38 -64.93
C ALA A 286 -85.53 -43.85 -66.33
N GLU A 287 -84.65 -43.79 -67.33
CA GLU A 287 -84.94 -44.31 -68.67
C GLU A 287 -84.95 -45.84 -68.72
N ALA A 288 -84.17 -46.52 -67.89
CA ALA A 288 -84.21 -47.98 -67.76
C ALA A 288 -85.47 -48.45 -67.03
N ALA A 289 -85.90 -47.76 -65.98
CA ALA A 289 -87.14 -48.02 -65.26
C ALA A 289 -88.37 -47.79 -66.17
N ALA A 290 -88.40 -46.68 -66.92
CA ALA A 290 -89.47 -46.40 -67.87
C ALA A 290 -89.47 -47.34 -69.10
N ARG A 291 -88.32 -47.94 -69.45
CA ARG A 291 -88.23 -49.02 -70.46
C ARG A 291 -88.66 -50.37 -69.90
N ALA A 292 -88.36 -50.66 -68.64
CA ALA A 292 -88.77 -51.88 -67.94
C ALA A 292 -90.29 -51.89 -67.68
N GLU A 293 -90.91 -50.79 -67.28
CA GLU A 293 -92.36 -50.69 -67.09
C GLU A 293 -93.12 -50.83 -68.41
N ARG A 294 -92.61 -50.21 -69.50
CA ARG A 294 -93.15 -50.40 -70.86
C ARG A 294 -92.97 -51.84 -71.36
N ALA A 295 -91.84 -52.47 -71.08
CA ALA A 295 -91.60 -53.86 -71.41
C ALA A 295 -92.48 -54.84 -70.60
N VAL A 296 -92.78 -54.55 -69.33
CA VAL A 296 -93.68 -55.35 -68.49
C VAL A 296 -95.16 -55.17 -68.91
N ALA A 297 -95.58 -53.95 -69.27
CA ALA A 297 -96.92 -53.71 -69.81
C ALA A 297 -97.10 -54.33 -71.22
N GLU A 298 -96.08 -54.27 -72.07
CA GLU A 298 -96.08 -54.94 -73.38
C GLU A 298 -96.00 -56.47 -73.25
N ALA A 299 -95.25 -57.00 -72.27
CA ALA A 299 -95.19 -58.43 -71.99
C ALA A 299 -96.50 -58.97 -71.41
N GLY A 300 -97.17 -58.23 -70.53
CA GLY A 300 -98.51 -58.56 -70.04
C GLY A 300 -99.55 -58.56 -71.17
N ALA A 301 -99.56 -57.51 -71.99
CA ALA A 301 -100.48 -57.45 -73.12
C ALA A 301 -100.13 -58.46 -74.25
N ARG A 302 -98.88 -58.91 -74.37
CA ARG A 302 -98.49 -60.03 -75.26
C ARG A 302 -98.84 -61.39 -74.66
N ALA A 303 -98.79 -61.55 -73.34
CA ALA A 303 -99.20 -62.77 -72.65
C ALA A 303 -100.72 -62.97 -72.68
N ASP A 304 -101.51 -61.91 -72.52
CA ASP A 304 -102.98 -61.96 -72.62
C ASP A 304 -103.45 -62.21 -74.06
N ARG A 305 -102.77 -61.60 -75.06
CA ARG A 305 -103.01 -61.88 -76.48
C ARG A 305 -102.57 -63.29 -76.88
N ALA A 306 -101.43 -63.76 -76.39
CA ALA A 306 -100.99 -65.14 -76.61
C ALA A 306 -101.85 -66.18 -75.88
N ALA A 307 -102.47 -65.84 -74.74
CA ALA A 307 -103.42 -66.71 -74.05
C ALA A 307 -104.79 -66.75 -74.75
N ALA A 308 -105.25 -65.63 -75.30
CA ALA A 308 -106.45 -65.57 -76.13
C ALA A 308 -106.26 -66.26 -77.49
N GLU A 309 -105.10 -66.09 -78.13
CA GLU A 309 -104.71 -66.78 -79.36
C GLU A 309 -104.44 -68.27 -79.11
N ALA A 310 -103.86 -68.67 -77.97
CA ALA A 310 -103.73 -70.08 -77.59
C ALA A 310 -105.08 -70.72 -77.20
N GLY A 311 -106.06 -69.95 -76.75
CA GLY A 311 -107.45 -70.38 -76.56
C GLY A 311 -108.15 -70.60 -77.90
N ALA A 312 -108.09 -69.61 -78.79
CA ALA A 312 -108.67 -69.66 -80.13
C ALA A 312 -108.04 -70.77 -80.98
N VAL A 313 -106.72 -70.95 -80.93
CA VAL A 313 -106.01 -72.03 -81.63
C VAL A 313 -106.29 -73.40 -81.02
N ARG A 314 -106.61 -73.52 -79.72
CA ARG A 314 -107.03 -74.81 -79.14
C ARG A 314 -108.47 -75.17 -79.48
N GLU A 315 -109.38 -74.20 -79.58
CA GLU A 315 -110.74 -74.41 -80.09
C GLU A 315 -110.76 -74.71 -81.60
N GLU A 316 -109.93 -74.02 -82.38
CA GLU A 316 -109.77 -74.24 -83.81
C GLU A 316 -109.07 -75.58 -84.10
N LEU A 317 -108.08 -75.98 -83.28
CA LEU A 317 -107.45 -77.30 -83.35
C LEU A 317 -108.40 -78.42 -82.88
N ALA A 318 -109.28 -78.17 -81.90
CA ALA A 318 -110.35 -79.10 -81.52
C ALA A 318 -111.40 -79.24 -82.63
N GLY A 319 -111.73 -78.15 -83.32
CA GLY A 319 -112.59 -78.13 -84.51
C GLY A 319 -111.99 -78.89 -85.69
N VAL A 320 -110.71 -78.63 -86.01
CA VAL A 320 -109.97 -79.30 -87.09
C VAL A 320 -109.69 -80.77 -86.76
N VAL A 321 -109.50 -81.14 -85.50
CA VAL A 321 -109.37 -82.55 -85.08
C VAL A 321 -110.72 -83.27 -85.14
N ALA A 322 -111.83 -82.64 -84.73
CA ALA A 322 -113.17 -83.21 -84.88
C ALA A 322 -113.57 -83.38 -86.36
N GLU A 323 -113.20 -82.42 -87.22
CA GLU A 323 -113.45 -82.45 -88.66
C GLU A 323 -112.56 -83.47 -89.37
N ARG A 324 -111.28 -83.57 -89.00
CA ARG A 324 -110.35 -84.62 -89.47
C ARG A 324 -110.78 -86.02 -89.02
N ASP A 325 -111.27 -86.17 -87.79
CA ASP A 325 -111.73 -87.46 -87.28
C ASP A 325 -113.14 -87.81 -87.82
N GLY A 326 -113.92 -86.83 -88.26
CA GLY A 326 -115.13 -87.02 -89.09
C GLY A 326 -114.79 -87.45 -90.52
N LEU A 327 -113.77 -86.83 -91.12
CA LEU A 327 -113.24 -87.18 -92.45
C LEU A 327 -112.55 -88.55 -92.46
N ARG A 328 -111.89 -88.94 -91.36
CA ARG A 328 -111.33 -90.30 -91.19
C ARG A 328 -112.40 -91.36 -91.00
N ARG A 329 -113.49 -91.05 -90.31
CA ARG A 329 -114.63 -91.98 -90.15
C ARG A 329 -115.36 -92.19 -91.47
N THR A 330 -115.59 -91.12 -92.23
CA THR A 330 -116.20 -91.20 -93.58
C THR A 330 -115.27 -91.84 -94.60
N ALA A 331 -113.95 -91.61 -94.55
CA ALA A 331 -112.98 -92.33 -95.38
C ALA A 331 -112.94 -93.84 -95.04
N ALA A 332 -112.95 -94.20 -93.75
CA ALA A 332 -113.00 -95.60 -93.33
C ALA A 332 -114.34 -96.29 -93.70
N GLU A 333 -115.45 -95.55 -93.72
CA GLU A 333 -116.76 -96.05 -94.18
C GLU A 333 -116.80 -96.22 -95.71
N VAL A 334 -116.16 -95.33 -96.46
CA VAL A 334 -116.02 -95.44 -97.93
C VAL A 334 -115.09 -96.59 -98.32
N ASP A 335 -113.99 -96.80 -97.59
CA ASP A 335 -113.08 -97.91 -97.86
C ASP A 335 -113.71 -99.26 -97.47
N ARG A 336 -114.46 -99.34 -96.35
CA ARG A 336 -115.27 -100.53 -96.04
C ARG A 336 -116.35 -100.79 -97.09
N ALA A 337 -117.07 -99.76 -97.53
CA ALA A 337 -118.08 -99.91 -98.59
C ALA A 337 -117.46 -100.36 -99.92
N ARG A 338 -116.22 -99.94 -100.23
CA ARG A 338 -115.46 -100.42 -101.39
C ARG A 338 -114.99 -101.86 -101.23
N GLU A 339 -114.53 -102.26 -100.04
CA GLU A 339 -114.17 -103.64 -99.74
C GLU A 339 -115.39 -104.56 -99.81
N ASP A 340 -116.54 -104.14 -99.29
CA ASP A 340 -117.80 -104.89 -99.36
C ASP A 340 -118.31 -104.99 -100.80
N LEU A 341 -118.15 -103.94 -101.62
CA LEU A 341 -118.47 -104.00 -103.06
C LEU A 341 -117.51 -104.95 -103.80
N ARG A 342 -116.23 -104.95 -103.42
CA ARG A 342 -115.22 -105.84 -104.00
C ARG A 342 -115.50 -107.30 -103.62
N ARG A 343 -115.86 -107.55 -102.34
CA ARG A 343 -116.29 -108.86 -101.85
C ARG A 343 -117.56 -109.32 -102.56
N ALA A 344 -118.56 -108.46 -102.70
CA ALA A 344 -119.78 -108.79 -103.43
C ALA A 344 -119.51 -109.05 -104.92
N GLY A 345 -118.52 -108.36 -105.51
CA GLY A 345 -118.05 -108.62 -106.88
C GLY A 345 -117.32 -109.95 -107.01
N GLU A 346 -116.45 -110.29 -106.06
CA GLU A 346 -115.74 -111.56 -105.99
C GLU A 346 -116.70 -112.73 -105.74
N GLU A 347 -117.66 -112.58 -104.83
CA GLU A 347 -118.72 -113.56 -104.54
C GLU A 347 -119.64 -113.74 -105.74
N ARG A 348 -120.00 -112.66 -106.46
CA ARG A 348 -120.78 -112.75 -107.68
C ARG A 348 -120.00 -113.45 -108.80
N ALA A 349 -118.72 -113.14 -108.97
CA ALA A 349 -117.87 -113.84 -109.94
C ALA A 349 -117.67 -115.32 -109.57
N ASP A 350 -117.62 -115.64 -108.27
CA ASP A 350 -117.54 -117.02 -107.80
C ASP A 350 -118.85 -117.78 -108.00
N LEU A 351 -119.99 -117.14 -107.74
CA LEU A 351 -121.31 -117.68 -108.02
C LEU A 351 -121.52 -117.88 -109.52
N GLU A 352 -121.07 -116.96 -110.38
CA GLU A 352 -121.10 -117.13 -111.83
C GLU A 352 -120.23 -118.31 -112.28
N ARG A 353 -119.01 -118.48 -111.73
CA ARG A 353 -118.17 -119.66 -111.97
C ARG A 353 -118.84 -120.96 -111.51
N ARG A 354 -119.44 -120.96 -110.33
CA ARG A 354 -120.16 -122.12 -109.79
C ARG A 354 -121.41 -122.46 -110.60
N LEU A 355 -122.08 -121.46 -111.17
CA LEU A 355 -123.27 -121.65 -112.00
C LEU A 355 -122.90 -122.17 -113.39
N VAL A 356 -121.75 -121.74 -113.94
CA VAL A 356 -121.17 -122.34 -115.16
C VAL A 356 -120.73 -123.78 -114.90
N ALA A 357 -120.07 -124.06 -113.77
CA ALA A 357 -119.68 -125.40 -113.39
C ALA A 357 -120.89 -126.32 -113.15
N ALA A 358 -121.92 -125.83 -112.44
CA ALA A 358 -123.15 -126.59 -112.21
C ALA A 358 -123.95 -126.84 -113.50
N ARG A 359 -123.89 -125.93 -114.48
CA ARG A 359 -124.47 -126.15 -115.80
C ARG A 359 -123.67 -127.18 -116.60
N ALA A 360 -122.34 -127.12 -116.57
CA ALA A 360 -121.49 -128.13 -117.19
C ALA A 360 -121.70 -129.53 -116.56
N ASP A 361 -121.90 -129.60 -115.24
CA ASP A 361 -122.19 -130.85 -114.52
C ASP A 361 -123.60 -131.38 -114.81
N ALA A 362 -124.59 -130.49 -114.97
CA ALA A 362 -125.94 -130.85 -115.40
C ALA A 362 -125.95 -131.38 -116.83
N ASP A 363 -125.20 -130.75 -117.74
CA ASP A 363 -125.05 -131.20 -119.12
C ASP A 363 -124.29 -132.54 -119.19
N ALA A 364 -123.25 -132.72 -118.38
CA ALA A 364 -122.54 -134.01 -118.25
C ALA A 364 -123.42 -135.10 -117.63
N ALA A 365 -124.30 -134.76 -116.69
CA ALA A 365 -125.28 -135.68 -116.13
C ALA A 365 -126.36 -136.04 -117.15
N HIS A 366 -126.83 -135.09 -117.97
CA HIS A 366 -127.79 -135.36 -119.05
C HIS A 366 -127.17 -136.20 -120.16
N GLN A 367 -125.88 -136.01 -120.47
CA GLN A 367 -125.14 -136.91 -121.36
C GLN A 367 -125.00 -138.32 -120.77
N ARG A 368 -124.77 -138.46 -119.45
CA ARG A 368 -124.75 -139.77 -118.78
C ARG A 368 -126.12 -140.44 -118.76
N VAL A 369 -127.20 -139.68 -118.59
CA VAL A 369 -128.58 -140.17 -118.71
C VAL A 369 -128.85 -140.62 -120.15
N ALA A 370 -128.42 -139.86 -121.16
CA ALA A 370 -128.50 -140.28 -122.56
C ALA A 370 -127.69 -141.55 -122.84
N GLN A 371 -126.50 -141.68 -122.24
CA GLN A 371 -125.62 -142.85 -122.40
C GLN A 371 -126.21 -144.11 -121.74
N LEU A 372 -126.83 -144.00 -120.56
CA LEU A 372 -127.49 -145.12 -119.89
C LEU A 372 -128.81 -145.52 -120.56
N THR A 373 -129.54 -144.56 -121.12
CA THR A 373 -130.77 -144.83 -121.88
C THR A 373 -130.45 -145.55 -123.20
N GLY A 374 -129.28 -145.29 -123.79
CA GLY A 374 -128.72 -146.10 -124.88
C GLY A 374 -128.35 -147.51 -124.45
N GLN A 375 -127.55 -147.66 -123.39
CA GLN A 375 -127.03 -148.96 -122.94
C GLN A 375 -128.11 -149.94 -122.46
N VAL A 376 -129.27 -149.46 -122.00
CA VAL A 376 -130.34 -150.37 -121.55
C VAL A 376 -131.40 -150.61 -122.62
N SER A 377 -131.61 -149.70 -123.58
CA SER A 377 -132.32 -150.07 -124.81
C SER A 377 -131.59 -151.20 -125.56
N ASP A 378 -130.25 -151.24 -125.46
CA ASP A 378 -129.44 -152.36 -125.94
C ASP A 378 -129.63 -153.64 -125.11
N LEU A 379 -129.88 -153.53 -123.79
CA LEU A 379 -130.17 -154.69 -122.94
C LEU A 379 -131.61 -155.22 -123.13
N ALA A 380 -132.57 -154.33 -123.40
CA ALA A 380 -133.94 -154.66 -123.80
C ALA A 380 -133.99 -155.36 -125.16
N SER A 381 -133.00 -155.13 -126.02
CA SER A 381 -132.83 -155.85 -127.28
C SER A 381 -132.13 -157.21 -127.10
N ALA A 382 -131.33 -157.40 -126.05
CA ALA A 382 -130.55 -158.62 -125.85
C ALA A 382 -131.28 -159.77 -125.14
N LEU A 383 -132.26 -159.50 -124.26
CA LEU A 383 -132.93 -160.57 -123.49
C LEU A 383 -134.11 -161.25 -124.19
N ALA A 384 -134.38 -160.91 -125.45
CA ALA A 384 -135.40 -161.57 -126.27
C ALA A 384 -134.91 -162.84 -127.01
N ALA A 385 -133.71 -163.38 -126.75
CA ALA A 385 -133.07 -164.40 -127.63
C ALA A 385 -132.74 -165.79 -127.03
N LEU A 386 -133.15 -166.12 -125.81
CA LEU A 386 -133.34 -167.53 -125.38
C LEU A 386 -134.86 -167.72 -125.26
N GLY A 387 -135.59 -168.40 -126.15
CA GLY A 387 -135.20 -169.35 -127.19
C GLY A 387 -134.89 -168.79 -128.59
N THR A 388 -134.16 -169.61 -129.35
CA THR A 388 -133.73 -169.46 -130.75
C THR A 388 -132.62 -168.44 -131.09
N SER A 389 -131.41 -168.97 -131.26
CA SER A 389 -130.53 -168.86 -132.45
C SER A 389 -129.92 -167.52 -132.93
N ARG A 390 -128.58 -167.42 -132.81
CA ARG A 390 -127.52 -167.07 -133.82
C ARG A 390 -127.54 -165.65 -134.48
N PRO A 391 -126.42 -165.09 -135.04
CA PRO A 391 -125.01 -164.85 -134.63
C PRO A 391 -124.55 -163.33 -134.73
N ALA A 392 -123.24 -163.05 -134.42
CA ALA A 392 -122.32 -161.97 -134.94
C ALA A 392 -122.57 -160.47 -134.61
N ALA A 393 -121.62 -159.50 -134.65
CA ALA A 393 -120.15 -159.37 -134.58
C ALA A 393 -119.74 -157.87 -134.56
N ALA A 394 -118.48 -157.64 -134.18
CA ALA A 394 -117.53 -156.59 -134.62
C ALA A 394 -117.84 -155.10 -134.35
N ALA A 395 -116.97 -154.47 -133.53
CA ALA A 395 -115.74 -153.77 -133.96
C ALA A 395 -115.81 -152.88 -135.22
N PRO A 396 -114.71 -152.19 -135.58
CA PRO A 396 -113.69 -151.47 -134.82
C PRO A 396 -113.70 -150.00 -135.31
N ALA A 397 -112.73 -149.15 -134.97
CA ALA A 397 -111.58 -148.83 -135.84
C ALA A 397 -111.50 -147.29 -135.84
N GLN A 398 -110.44 -146.75 -135.23
CA GLN A 398 -109.24 -146.24 -135.92
C GLN A 398 -109.50 -144.86 -136.50
N ALA A 399 -108.82 -143.87 -135.94
CA ALA A 399 -107.43 -143.53 -136.26
C ALA A 399 -107.34 -142.98 -137.67
N ALA A 400 -106.81 -141.78 -137.77
CA ALA A 400 -105.62 -141.52 -138.55
C ALA A 400 -105.38 -140.02 -138.46
N SER A 401 -104.18 -139.66 -138.02
CA SER A 401 -103.46 -138.48 -138.51
C SER A 401 -103.59 -138.41 -140.04
N PRO A 402 -103.36 -137.28 -140.71
CA PRO A 402 -101.96 -136.99 -140.97
C PRO A 402 -101.65 -135.53 -141.27
N GLU A 403 -100.35 -135.35 -141.38
CA GLU A 403 -99.74 -134.56 -142.42
C GLU A 403 -99.77 -133.04 -142.31
N ALA A 404 -98.60 -132.42 -142.43
CA ALA A 404 -97.38 -133.05 -142.97
C ALA A 404 -96.61 -134.00 -142.00
#